data_AF-A0A7C5DDR0-F1
#
_entry.id   AF-A0A7C5DDR0-F1
#
_cell.length_a   1.000
_cell.length_b   1.000
_cell.length_c   1.000
_cell.angle_alpha   90.00
_cell.angle_beta   90.00
_cell.angle_gamma   90.00
#
_symmetry.space_group_name_H-M   'P 1'
#
loop_
_entity.id
_entity.type
_entity.pdbx_description
1 polymer ?
#
loop_
_entity_poly.entity_id
_entity_poly.type
_entity_poly.pdbx_seq_one_letter_code
_entity_poly.pdbx_strand_id
1 'polypeptide(L)'
;QIDVNLDILAAILTILGYSLNDTIIVFDRIREGIQKSKIYDLFQIINDSVTKTLSRTTLTSLTTFFVVLTLFLFGGEIIHGFSFTMLVGVVVGTYSSIFIASPMLKWLGFSVESYKKRLAEKERMRLEKEKLRKEFEGGVV
;
A
#
# COMPACT_ATOMS: atom_id res chain seq x y z
N GLN A 1 -0.94 20.56 -28.68
CA GLN A 1 -1.20 21.11 -27.33
C GLN A 1 -2.06 20.09 -26.62
N ILE A 2 -1.73 19.72 -25.38
CA ILE A 2 -2.63 18.86 -24.58
C ILE A 2 -3.59 19.81 -23.89
N ASP A 3 -4.82 19.90 -24.38
CA ASP A 3 -5.85 20.73 -23.76
C ASP A 3 -6.40 20.02 -22.53
N VAL A 4 -6.29 20.70 -21.38
CA VAL A 4 -6.73 20.16 -20.09
C VAL A 4 -8.25 20.23 -20.03
N ASN A 5 -8.89 19.11 -20.37
CA ASN A 5 -10.34 18.96 -20.45
C ASN A 5 -10.88 18.12 -19.27
N LEU A 6 -12.21 18.07 -19.12
CA LEU A 6 -12.88 17.26 -18.07
C LEU A 6 -12.45 15.79 -18.09
N ASP A 7 -12.19 15.24 -19.27
CA ASP A 7 -11.72 13.85 -19.43
C ASP A 7 -10.33 13.63 -18.82
N ILE A 8 -9.43 14.61 -18.95
CA ILE A 8 -8.09 14.55 -18.35
C ILE A 8 -8.18 14.65 -16.82
N LEU A 9 -9.06 15.51 -16.31
CA LEU A 9 -9.34 15.60 -14.87
C LEU A 9 -9.89 14.26 -14.32
N ALA A 10 -10.82 13.64 -15.03
CA ALA A 10 -11.34 12.32 -14.66
C ALA A 10 -10.24 11.24 -14.69
N ALA A 11 -9.34 11.27 -15.68
CA ALA A 11 -8.20 10.37 -15.74
C ALA A 11 -7.28 10.55 -14.52
N ILE A 12 -6.91 11.78 -14.17
CA ILE A 12 -6.05 12.08 -13.02
C ILE A 12 -6.67 11.57 -11.72
N LEU A 13 -7.97 11.84 -11.49
CA LEU A 13 -8.66 11.36 -10.29
C LEU A 13 -8.67 9.82 -10.22
N THR A 14 -8.86 9.17 -11.36
CA THR A 14 -8.82 7.70 -11.46
C THR A 14 -7.43 7.14 -11.13
N ILE A 15 -6.38 7.76 -11.68
CA ILE A 15 -4.98 7.35 -11.44
C ILE A 15 -4.62 7.50 -9.97
N LEU A 16 -5.05 8.58 -9.32
CA LEU A 16 -4.82 8.79 -7.89
C LEU A 16 -5.41 7.65 -7.07
N GLY A 17 -6.68 7.28 -7.32
CA GLY A 17 -7.31 6.15 -6.65
C GLY A 17 -6.60 4.82 -6.90
N TYR A 18 -6.24 4.57 -8.17
CA TYR A 18 -5.55 3.35 -8.59
C TYR A 18 -4.15 3.20 -7.96
N SER A 19 -3.33 4.25 -8.01
CA SER A 19 -1.98 4.22 -7.44
C SER A 19 -1.98 4.15 -5.92
N LEU A 20 -2.94 4.81 -5.26
CA LEU A 20 -3.08 4.73 -3.80
C LEU A 20 -3.48 3.32 -3.35
N ASN A 21 -4.32 2.62 -4.12
CA ASN A 21 -4.70 1.24 -3.81
C ASN A 21 -3.47 0.32 -3.74
N ASP A 22 -2.58 0.39 -4.75
CA ASP A 22 -1.37 -0.43 -4.77
C ASP A 22 -0.44 -0.10 -3.60
N THR A 23 -0.31 1.19 -3.30
CA THR A 23 0.46 1.67 -2.15
C THR A 23 -0.10 1.09 -0.84
N ILE A 24 -1.41 1.18 -0.59
CA ILE A 24 -2.03 0.68 0.64
C ILE A 24 -1.77 -0.82 0.83
N ILE A 25 -1.88 -1.62 -0.23
CA ILE A 25 -1.65 -3.07 -0.17
C ILE A 25 -0.19 -3.39 0.25
N VAL A 26 0.79 -2.69 -0.34
CA VAL A 26 2.21 -2.90 0.00
C VAL A 26 2.50 -2.45 1.44
N PHE A 27 2.02 -1.27 1.82
CA PHE A 27 2.23 -0.72 3.17
C PHE A 27 1.55 -1.56 4.26
N ASP A 28 0.36 -2.08 4.00
CA ASP A 28 -0.32 -2.98 4.94
C ASP A 28 0.47 -4.28 5.12
N ARG A 29 0.99 -4.85 4.03
CA ARG A 29 1.83 -6.05 4.11
C ARG A 29 3.13 -5.83 4.88
N ILE A 30 3.78 -4.68 4.69
CA ILE A 30 4.97 -4.30 5.47
C ILE A 30 4.61 -4.22 6.95
N ARG A 31 3.48 -3.58 7.29
CA ARG A 31 3.00 -3.47 8.67
C ARG A 31 2.72 -4.85 9.28
N GLU A 32 2.06 -5.74 8.54
CA GLU A 32 1.83 -7.13 8.97
C GLU A 32 3.16 -7.88 9.17
N GLY A 33 4.10 -7.71 8.24
CA GLY A 33 5.43 -8.32 8.30
C GLY A 33 6.20 -7.87 9.54
N ILE A 34 6.13 -6.59 9.90
CA ILE A 34 6.75 -6.05 11.11
C ILE A 34 6.14 -6.67 12.38
N GLN A 35 4.82 -6.87 12.42
CA GLN A 35 4.13 -7.45 13.58
C GLN A 35 4.38 -8.95 13.74
N LYS A 36 4.39 -9.71 12.66
CA LYS A 36 4.50 -11.18 12.69
C LYS A 36 5.94 -11.70 12.67
N SER A 37 6.87 -10.93 12.10
CA SER A 37 8.25 -11.40 11.94
C SER A 37 9.03 -11.30 13.25
N LYS A 38 9.88 -12.29 13.53
CA LYS A 38 10.88 -12.23 14.61
C LYS A 38 12.11 -11.41 14.21
N ILE A 39 12.27 -11.11 12.93
CA ILE A 39 13.37 -10.34 12.37
C ILE A 39 13.20 -8.86 12.75
N TYR A 40 14.30 -8.19 13.09
CA TYR A 40 14.34 -6.75 13.37
C TYR A 40 14.90 -5.94 12.21
N ASP A 41 15.50 -6.61 11.23
CA ASP A 41 15.95 -5.96 10.00
C ASP A 41 14.73 -5.56 9.15
N LEU A 42 14.58 -4.24 9.03
CA LEU A 42 13.53 -3.61 8.26
C LEU A 42 13.65 -3.92 6.77
N PHE A 43 14.88 -4.03 6.25
CA PHE A 43 15.11 -4.28 4.84
C PHE A 43 14.62 -5.68 4.44
N GLN A 44 14.92 -6.68 5.26
CA GLN A 44 14.46 -8.04 5.05
C GLN A 44 12.93 -8.16 5.11
N ILE A 45 12.27 -7.46 6.04
CA ILE A 45 10.80 -7.44 6.13
C ILE A 45 10.18 -6.77 4.90
N ILE A 46 10.72 -5.64 4.45
CA ILE A 46 10.24 -4.96 3.25
C ILE A 46 10.40 -5.87 2.04
N ASN A 47 11.57 -6.48 1.84
CA ASN A 47 11.82 -7.36 0.71
C ASN A 47 10.86 -8.57 0.66
N ASP A 48 10.61 -9.21 1.81
CA ASP A 48 9.63 -10.31 1.91
C ASP A 48 8.19 -9.82 1.64
N SER A 49 7.84 -8.65 2.18
CA SER A 49 6.51 -8.06 2.00
C SER A 49 6.24 -7.69 0.55
N VAL A 50 7.20 -7.03 -0.10
CA VAL A 50 7.16 -6.66 -1.52
C VAL A 50 7.07 -7.91 -2.38
N THR A 51 7.90 -8.92 -2.14
CA THR A 51 7.85 -10.18 -2.91
C THR A 51 6.47 -10.85 -2.84
N LYS A 52 5.82 -10.82 -1.67
CA LYS A 52 4.47 -11.38 -1.47
C LYS A 52 3.36 -10.57 -2.14
N THR A 53 3.50 -9.24 -2.25
CA THR A 53 2.51 -8.37 -2.89
C THR A 53 2.77 -8.17 -4.38
N LEU A 54 3.97 -8.49 -4.86
CA LEU A 54 4.41 -8.27 -6.23
C LEU A 54 3.50 -8.98 -7.23
N SER A 55 3.20 -10.26 -7.04
CA SER A 55 2.36 -11.01 -7.98
C SER A 55 0.96 -10.39 -8.11
N ARG A 56 0.35 -9.96 -7.00
CA ARG A 56 -0.97 -9.34 -7.01
C ARG A 56 -0.94 -7.97 -7.68
N THR A 57 -0.05 -7.09 -7.24
CA THR A 57 0.04 -5.71 -7.76
C THR A 57 0.45 -5.68 -9.24
N THR A 58 1.41 -6.52 -9.63
CA THR A 58 1.85 -6.67 -11.02
C THR A 58 0.74 -7.24 -11.91
N LEU A 59 0.01 -8.26 -11.45
CA LEU A 59 -1.09 -8.82 -12.24
C LEU A 59 -2.19 -7.77 -12.46
N THR A 60 -2.59 -7.08 -11.40
CA THR A 60 -3.64 -6.05 -11.47
C THR A 60 -3.23 -4.91 -12.39
N SER A 61 -2.00 -4.40 -12.26
CA SER A 61 -1.46 -3.36 -13.13
C SER A 61 -1.27 -3.76 -14.58
N LEU A 62 -0.81 -4.97 -14.86
CA LEU A 62 -0.75 -5.47 -16.22
C LEU A 62 -2.15 -5.56 -16.84
N THR A 63 -3.14 -6.07 -16.10
CA THR A 63 -4.50 -6.13 -16.63
C THR A 63 -5.07 -4.75 -16.94
N THR A 64 -4.89 -3.77 -16.05
CA THR A 64 -5.30 -2.38 -16.29
C THR A 64 -4.53 -1.77 -17.46
N PHE A 65 -3.23 -2.03 -17.56
CA PHE A 65 -2.38 -1.55 -18.65
C PHE A 65 -2.90 -2.05 -20.00
N PHE A 66 -3.21 -3.35 -20.15
CA PHE A 66 -3.75 -3.87 -21.41
C PHE A 66 -5.11 -3.28 -21.77
N VAL A 67 -5.99 -3.07 -20.79
CA VAL A 67 -7.29 -2.42 -21.00
C VAL A 67 -7.10 -0.99 -21.51
N VAL A 68 -6.27 -0.20 -20.82
CA VAL A 68 -5.99 1.20 -21.17
C VAL A 68 -5.22 1.32 -22.49
N LEU A 69 -4.32 0.38 -22.78
CA LEU A 69 -3.61 0.32 -24.06
C LEU A 69 -4.58 0.05 -25.21
N THR A 70 -5.54 -0.86 -25.02
CA THR A 70 -6.58 -1.13 -26.03
C THR A 70 -7.46 0.10 -26.23
N LEU A 71 -7.85 0.79 -25.15
CA LEU A 71 -8.56 2.07 -25.22
C LEU A 71 -7.75 3.16 -25.94
N PHE A 72 -6.44 3.23 -25.73
CA PHE A 72 -5.59 4.19 -26.40
C PHE A 72 -5.49 3.94 -27.90
N LEU A 73 -5.36 2.67 -28.32
CA LEU A 73 -5.23 2.31 -29.74
C LEU A 73 -6.56 2.33 -30.50
N PHE A 74 -7.66 1.93 -29.86
CA PHE A 74 -8.95 1.70 -30.52
C PHE A 74 -10.08 2.64 -30.04
N GLY A 75 -9.84 3.51 -29.06
CA GLY A 75 -10.86 4.30 -28.39
C GLY A 75 -11.39 5.53 -29.14
N GLY A 76 -10.71 5.96 -30.20
CA GLY A 76 -11.07 7.17 -30.94
C GLY A 76 -10.63 8.47 -30.25
N GLU A 77 -10.88 9.62 -30.89
CA GLU A 77 -10.31 10.92 -30.50
C GLU A 77 -10.78 11.44 -29.13
N ILE A 78 -12.05 11.19 -28.76
CA ILE A 78 -12.65 11.74 -27.54
C ILE A 78 -11.94 11.22 -26.28
N ILE A 79 -11.64 9.92 -26.22
CA ILE A 79 -11.02 9.30 -25.04
C ILE A 79 -9.51 9.15 -25.18
N HIS A 80 -8.91 9.63 -26.27
CA HIS A 80 -7.47 9.50 -26.51
C HIS A 80 -6.67 10.22 -25.41
N GLY A 81 -7.07 11.43 -25.03
CA GLY A 81 -6.45 12.18 -23.93
C GLY A 81 -6.57 11.50 -22.56
N PHE A 82 -7.74 10.93 -22.27
CA PHE A 82 -7.98 10.12 -21.07
C PHE A 82 -7.07 8.88 -21.05
N SER A 83 -7.08 8.12 -22.14
CA SER A 83 -6.35 6.86 -22.28
C SER A 83 -4.84 7.06 -22.19
N PHE A 84 -4.32 8.11 -22.82
CA PHE A 84 -2.91 8.48 -22.73
C PHE A 84 -2.50 8.82 -21.28
N THR A 85 -3.30 9.65 -20.60
CA THR A 85 -3.04 10.04 -19.21
C THR A 85 -3.07 8.81 -18.29
N MET A 86 -4.06 7.93 -18.45
CA MET A 86 -4.16 6.66 -17.73
C MET A 86 -2.97 5.73 -18.01
N LEU A 87 -2.51 5.64 -19.27
CA LEU A 87 -1.40 4.76 -19.65
C LEU A 87 -0.11 5.17 -18.93
N VAL A 88 0.20 6.46 -18.95
CA VAL A 88 1.36 7.01 -18.22
C VAL A 88 1.18 6.83 -16.72
N GLY A 89 -0.01 7.10 -16.20
CA GLY A 89 -0.32 6.99 -14.77
C GLY A 89 -0.20 5.59 -14.21
N VAL A 90 -0.65 4.56 -14.93
CA VAL A 90 -0.53 3.16 -14.52
C VAL A 90 0.94 2.76 -14.47
N VAL A 91 1.73 3.09 -15.50
CA VAL A 91 3.17 2.76 -15.54
C VAL A 91 3.93 3.42 -14.38
N VAL A 92 3.71 4.72 -14.17
CA VAL A 92 4.38 5.46 -13.08
C VAL A 92 3.87 5.01 -11.71
N GLY A 93 2.55 4.80 -11.56
CA GLY A 93 1.91 4.40 -10.32
C GLY A 93 2.38 3.03 -9.83
N THR A 94 2.41 2.04 -10.72
CA THR A 94 2.87 0.68 -10.42
C THR A 94 4.36 0.67 -10.06
N TYR A 95 5.19 1.38 -10.83
CA TYR A 95 6.62 1.49 -10.51
C TYR A 95 6.83 2.17 -9.15
N SER A 96 6.15 3.29 -8.89
CA SER A 96 6.30 4.04 -7.64
C SER A 96 5.89 3.24 -6.41
N SER A 97 4.77 2.51 -6.48
CA SER A 97 4.22 1.77 -5.34
C SER A 97 5.12 0.62 -4.89
N ILE A 98 5.84 0.00 -5.83
CA ILE A 98 6.72 -1.15 -5.55
C ILE A 98 8.11 -0.68 -5.08
N PHE A 99 8.69 0.33 -5.73
CA PHE A 99 10.08 0.73 -5.50
C PHE A 99 10.28 1.79 -4.40
N ILE A 100 9.24 2.56 -4.04
CA ILE A 100 9.36 3.62 -3.01
C ILE A 100 9.22 3.07 -1.57
N ALA A 101 8.71 1.84 -1.40
CA ALA A 101 8.53 1.22 -0.09
C ALA A 101 9.84 1.13 0.73
N SER A 102 10.95 0.74 0.09
CA SER A 102 12.27 0.60 0.72
C SER A 102 12.89 1.93 1.20
N PRO A 103 12.95 2.99 0.38
CA PRO A 103 13.52 4.27 0.81
C PRO A 103 12.63 5.08 1.78
N MET A 104 11.30 5.02 1.69
CA MET A 104 10.43 5.81 2.59
C MET A 104 10.60 5.44 4.06
N LEU A 105 10.72 4.16 4.37
CA LEU A 105 10.79 3.70 5.76
C LEU A 105 12.15 4.00 6.39
N LYS A 106 13.22 3.99 5.58
CA LYS A 106 14.56 4.44 5.99
C LYS A 106 14.58 5.96 6.24
N TRP A 107 13.90 6.74 5.40
CA TRP A 107 13.83 8.20 5.55
C TRP A 107 13.05 8.62 6.80
N LEU A 108 12.02 7.87 7.21
CA LEU A 108 11.27 8.12 8.44
C LEU A 108 12.01 7.75 9.74
N GLY A 109 13.26 7.24 9.67
CA GLY A 109 14.03 6.86 10.87
C GLY A 109 13.34 5.78 11.71
N PHE A 110 12.51 4.94 11.08
CA PHE A 110 11.66 3.99 11.79
C PHE A 110 12.49 2.85 12.39
N SER A 111 12.63 2.83 13.72
CA SER A 111 13.21 1.70 14.43
C SER A 111 12.13 0.63 14.66
N VAL A 112 12.31 -0.53 14.02
CA VAL A 112 11.49 -1.73 14.22
C VAL A 112 11.47 -2.14 15.69
N GLU A 113 12.58 -1.93 16.40
CA GLU A 113 12.72 -2.28 17.81
C GLU A 113 11.83 -1.41 18.70
N SER A 114 11.80 -0.10 18.46
CA SER A 114 10.91 0.85 19.17
C SER A 114 9.44 0.49 18.95
N TYR A 115 9.08 0.12 17.72
CA TYR A 115 7.71 -0.27 17.38
C TYR A 115 7.29 -1.57 18.06
N LYS A 116 8.17 -2.59 18.07
CA LYS A 116 7.91 -3.87 18.76
C LYS A 116 7.85 -3.71 20.28
N LYS A 117 8.71 -2.89 20.89
CA LYS A 117 8.64 -2.56 22.34
C LYS A 117 7.29 -1.98 22.70
N ARG A 118 6.80 -0.98 21.94
CA ARG A 118 5.48 -0.38 22.15
C ARG A 118 4.34 -1.38 21.98
N LEU A 119 4.45 -2.31 21.04
CA LEU A 119 3.45 -3.37 20.86
C LEU A 119 3.42 -4.35 22.05
N ALA A 120 4.58 -4.82 22.50
CA ALA A 120 4.69 -5.73 23.63
C ALA A 120 4.17 -5.08 24.93
N GLU A 121 4.46 -3.79 25.14
CA GLU A 121 3.96 -3.02 26.27
C GLU A 121 2.43 -2.86 26.22
N LYS A 122 1.88 -2.58 25.04
CA LYS A 122 0.42 -2.44 24.84
C LYS A 122 -0.32 -3.77 25.04
N GLU A 123 0.30 -4.89 24.66
CA GLU A 123 -0.24 -6.23 24.88
C GLU A 123 -0.19 -6.63 26.36
N ARG A 124 0.91 -6.33 27.07
CA ARG A 124 1.00 -6.49 28.53
C ARG A 124 -0.11 -5.71 29.25
N MET A 125 -0.31 -4.44 28.89
CA MET A 125 -1.40 -3.62 29.45
C MET A 125 -2.79 -4.20 29.13
N ARG A 126 -3.00 -4.83 27.97
CA ARG A 126 -4.29 -5.44 27.62
C ARG A 126 -4.54 -6.70 28.45
N LEU A 127 -3.53 -7.57 28.58
CA LEU A 127 -3.61 -8.78 29.40
C LEU A 127 -3.84 -8.45 30.88
N GLU A 128 -3.19 -7.40 31.39
CA GLU A 128 -3.38 -6.92 32.76
C GLU A 128 -4.81 -6.38 32.98
N LYS A 129 -5.34 -5.59 32.05
CA LYS A 129 -6.74 -5.13 32.09
C LYS A 129 -7.74 -6.27 31.98
N GLU A 130 -7.47 -7.29 31.16
CA GLU A 130 -8.33 -8.47 31.04
C GLU A 130 -8.31 -9.32 32.32
N LYS A 131 -7.15 -9.46 32.99
CA LYS A 131 -7.06 -10.11 34.30
C LYS A 131 -7.85 -9.36 35.36
N LEU A 132 -7.64 -8.05 35.46
CA LEU A 132 -8.39 -7.17 36.37
C LEU A 132 -9.91 -7.28 36.14
N ARG A 133 -10.36 -7.22 34.88
CA ARG A 133 -11.79 -7.38 34.55
C ARG A 133 -12.37 -8.72 35.02
N LYS A 134 -11.63 -9.82 34.84
CA LYS A 134 -12.06 -11.15 35.31
C LYS A 134 -12.09 -11.24 36.84
N GLU A 135 -11.20 -10.54 37.54
CA GLU A 135 -11.21 -10.45 39.01
C GLU A 135 -12.41 -9.64 39.53
N PHE A 136 -12.79 -8.55 38.85
CA PHE A 136 -13.99 -7.76 39.19
C PHE A 136 -15.30 -8.50 38.86
N GLU A 137 -15.37 -9.25 37.75
CA GLU A 137 -16.54 -10.06 37.38
C GLU A 137 -16.67 -11.33 38.24
N GLY A 138 -15.55 -11.85 38.75
CA GLY A 138 -15.49 -13.07 39.57
C GLY A 138 -15.89 -12.90 41.03
N GLY A 139 -16.21 -11.68 41.48
CA GLY A 139 -16.71 -11.42 42.83
C GLY A 139 -15.68 -11.73 43.92
N VAL A 140 -14.69 -10.86 44.10
CA VAL A 140 -14.00 -10.72 45.38
C VAL A 140 -14.19 -9.28 45.87
N VAL A 141 -15.24 -9.10 46.68
CA VAL A 141 -15.31 -8.06 47.72
C VAL A 141 -15.54 -8.78 49.03
#